data_AF-A0A172QXR5-F1
#
_entry.id   AF-A0A172QXR5-F1
#
_cell.length_a   1.000
_cell.length_b   1.000
_cell.length_c   1.000
_cell.angle_alpha   90.00
_cell.angle_beta   90.00
_cell.angle_gamma   90.00
#
_symmetry.space_group_name_H-M   'P 1'
#
loop_
_entity.id
_entity.type
_entity.pdbx_description
1 polymer ?
#
loop_
_entity_poly.entity_id
_entity_poly.type
_entity_poly.pdbx_seq_one_letter_code
_entity_poly.pdbx_strand_id
1 'polypeptide(L)'
;MTNTITPNWTVTATIDGEAIALDVSAARYTTNNRLAVQLYVAEGEDAGELYDDLTINSDDIILFDADNVAVINPNINDSVVQAMIDGGFLEAEPFGGCAIGGRPTAIYELTDKAWDWVGERTNSGQ
;
A
#
# COMPACT_ATOMS: atom_id res chain seq x y z
N MET A 1 -10.07 17.05 15.05
CA MET A 1 -9.75 17.50 13.68
C MET A 1 -9.86 16.26 12.82
N THR A 2 -10.92 16.16 12.03
CA THR A 2 -11.07 15.08 11.05
C THR A 2 -10.05 15.35 9.96
N ASN A 3 -9.00 14.54 9.91
CA ASN A 3 -8.11 14.52 8.75
C ASN A 3 -8.95 13.99 7.60
N THR A 4 -9.42 14.89 6.74
CA THR A 4 -9.98 14.51 5.45
C THR A 4 -8.83 13.95 4.64
N ILE A 5 -8.65 12.63 4.68
CA ILE A 5 -7.78 11.93 3.75
C ILE A 5 -8.50 12.03 2.41
N THR A 6 -8.20 13.05 1.61
CA THR A 6 -8.65 13.05 0.21
C THR A 6 -7.83 11.99 -0.49
N PRO A 7 -8.39 10.83 -0.88
CA PRO A 7 -7.64 9.82 -1.61
C PRO A 7 -7.46 10.33 -3.03
N ASN A 8 -6.22 10.40 -3.51
CA ASN A 8 -5.92 10.80 -4.89
C ASN A 8 -5.44 9.61 -5.73
N TRP A 9 -5.40 8.42 -5.14
CA TRP A 9 -5.00 7.21 -5.80
C TRP A 9 -6.04 6.14 -5.52
N THR A 10 -6.85 5.86 -6.52
CA THR A 10 -7.90 4.85 -6.45
C THR A 10 -7.57 3.77 -7.47
N VAL A 11 -7.65 2.51 -7.06
CA VAL A 11 -7.50 1.35 -7.93
C VAL A 11 -8.79 0.56 -7.94
N THR A 12 -9.05 -0.20 -9.00
CA THR A 12 -10.20 -1.11 -9.06
C THR A 12 -9.70 -2.54 -9.04
N ALA A 13 -10.04 -3.29 -7.99
CA ALA A 13 -9.71 -4.70 -7.86
C ALA A 13 -10.95 -5.57 -8.07
N THR A 14 -10.77 -6.77 -8.61
CA THR A 14 -11.84 -7.78 -8.66
C THR A 14 -11.70 -8.71 -7.46
N ILE A 15 -12.61 -8.63 -6.51
CA ILE A 15 -12.62 -9.42 -5.28
C ILE A 15 -13.90 -10.26 -5.28
N ASP A 16 -13.76 -11.58 -5.18
CA ASP A 16 -14.87 -12.54 -5.23
C ASP A 16 -15.82 -12.37 -6.43
N GLY A 17 -15.27 -11.88 -7.55
CA GLY A 17 -16.01 -11.65 -8.80
C GLY A 17 -16.70 -10.28 -8.90
N GLU A 18 -16.56 -9.43 -7.89
CA GLU A 18 -17.09 -8.07 -7.86
C GLU A 18 -15.97 -7.04 -8.05
N ALA A 19 -16.24 -6.00 -8.84
CA ALA A 19 -15.32 -4.88 -9.02
C ALA A 19 -15.48 -3.90 -7.86
N ILE A 20 -14.43 -3.75 -7.05
CA ILE A 20 -14.40 -2.88 -5.88
C ILE A 20 -13.36 -1.79 -6.12
N ALA A 21 -13.77 -0.53 -5.96
CA ALA A 21 -12.86 0.60 -5.96
C ALA A 21 -12.21 0.73 -4.57
N LEU A 22 -10.88 0.83 -4.55
CA LEU A 22 -10.07 0.94 -3.35
C LEU A 22 -9.27 2.23 -3.38
N ASP A 23 -9.50 3.05 -2.37
CA ASP A 23 -8.76 4.27 -2.10
C ASP A 23 -7.49 3.95 -1.31
N VAL A 24 -6.35 4.41 -1.84
CA VAL A 24 -5.03 4.17 -1.26
C VAL A 24 -4.68 5.32 -0.32
N SER A 25 -4.34 4.98 0.92
CA SER A 25 -3.79 5.89 1.91
C SER A 25 -2.35 5.51 2.23
N ALA A 26 -1.45 6.49 2.24
CA ALA A 26 -0.05 6.29 2.61
C ALA A 26 0.31 7.06 3.88
N ALA A 27 0.99 6.36 4.77
CA ALA A 27 1.54 6.86 6.03
C ALA A 27 2.91 6.22 6.29
N ARG A 28 3.47 6.48 7.47
CA ARG A 28 4.72 5.87 7.95
C ARG A 28 4.42 5.10 9.24
N TYR A 29 4.91 3.87 9.35
CA TYR A 29 4.88 3.14 10.63
C TYR A 29 5.75 3.89 11.66
N THR A 30 5.21 4.12 12.84
CA THR A 30 5.89 4.87 13.90
C THR A 30 7.12 4.16 14.47
N THR A 31 7.20 2.83 14.34
CA THR A 31 8.26 2.03 14.94
C THR A 31 9.56 2.05 14.15
N ASN A 32 9.50 2.14 12.82
CA ASN A 32 10.68 2.04 11.95
C ASN A 32 10.62 2.97 10.71
N ASN A 33 9.65 3.88 10.67
CA ASN A 33 9.44 4.84 9.59
C ASN A 33 9.27 4.19 8.20
N ARG A 34 8.85 2.92 8.13
CA ARG A 34 8.53 2.27 6.86
C ARG A 34 7.23 2.79 6.29
N LEU A 35 7.10 2.68 4.98
CA LEU A 35 5.84 2.93 4.30
C LEU A 35 4.74 2.02 4.87
N ALA A 36 3.64 2.65 5.30
CA ALA A 36 2.39 2.00 5.64
C ALA A 36 1.36 2.39 4.59
N VAL A 37 0.85 1.42 3.83
CA VAL A 37 -0.23 1.62 2.85
C VAL A 37 -1.47 0.88 3.32
N GLN A 38 -2.57 1.62 3.40
CA GLN A 38 -3.88 1.11 3.79
C GLN A 38 -4.86 1.32 2.65
N LEU A 39 -5.77 0.39 2.46
CA LEU A 39 -6.77 0.41 1.40
C LEU A 39 -8.16 0.55 2.00
N TYR A 40 -8.94 1.49 1.48
CA TYR A 40 -10.30 1.76 1.93
C TYR A 40 -11.27 1.51 0.77
N VAL A 41 -12.44 0.93 1.04
CA VAL A 41 -13.49 0.80 0.02
C VAL A 41 -13.99 2.20 -0.33
N ALA A 42 -13.88 2.62 -1.59
CA ALA A 42 -14.25 3.99 -1.96
C ALA A 42 -15.76 4.25 -1.77
N GLU A 43 -16.12 5.20 -0.89
CA GLU A 43 -17.50 5.58 -0.56
C GLU A 43 -17.83 7.05 -0.92
N GLY A 44 -17.34 7.52 -2.07
CA GLY A 44 -17.62 8.89 -2.52
C GLY A 44 -16.70 9.93 -1.89
N GLU A 45 -17.25 10.96 -1.22
CA GLU A 45 -16.44 12.05 -0.64
C GLU A 45 -15.93 11.75 0.79
N ASP A 46 -16.44 10.70 1.43
CA ASP A 46 -16.05 10.28 2.77
C ASP A 46 -14.94 9.20 2.71
N ALA A 47 -14.11 9.16 3.76
CA ALA A 47 -13.13 8.08 3.91
C ALA A 47 -13.88 6.75 4.10
N GLY A 48 -13.66 5.83 3.18
CA GLY A 48 -14.30 4.52 3.15
C GLY A 48 -14.06 3.64 4.37
N GLU A 49 -14.72 2.48 4.40
CA GLU A 49 -14.38 1.41 5.35
C GLU A 49 -13.00 0.84 5.01
N LEU A 50 -12.18 0.59 6.04
CA LEU A 50 -10.88 -0.07 5.85
C LEU A 50 -11.10 -1.46 5.27
N TYR A 51 -10.59 -1.69 4.07
CA TYR A 51 -10.59 -3.00 3.42
C TYR A 51 -9.48 -3.88 4.02
N ASP A 52 -8.23 -3.46 3.85
CA ASP A 52 -7.06 -4.18 4.37
C ASP A 52 -5.81 -3.27 4.34
N ASP A 53 -4.76 -3.68 5.05
CA ASP A 53 -3.44 -3.09 4.94
C ASP A 53 -2.70 -3.73 3.76
N LEU A 54 -2.33 -2.95 2.75
CA LEU A 54 -1.52 -3.42 1.61
C LEU A 54 -0.12 -3.83 2.07
N THR A 55 0.45 -3.05 2.99
CA THR A 55 1.77 -3.33 3.53
C THR A 55 1.68 -3.92 4.92
N ILE A 56 2.67 -4.71 5.31
CA ILE A 56 2.83 -5.18 6.69
C ILE A 56 4.12 -4.66 7.30
N ASN A 57 4.07 -4.40 8.61
CA ASN A 57 5.26 -4.12 9.39
C ASN A 57 5.78 -5.39 10.08
N SER A 58 7.08 -5.64 9.99
CA SER A 58 7.75 -6.72 10.70
C SER A 58 9.13 -6.26 11.14
N ASP A 59 9.42 -6.42 12.43
CA ASP A 59 10.69 -6.05 13.05
C ASP A 59 11.85 -6.92 12.53
N ASP A 60 11.54 -8.12 12.03
CA ASP A 60 12.52 -9.07 11.48
C ASP A 60 13.00 -8.71 10.07
N ILE A 61 12.26 -7.84 9.39
CA ILE A 61 12.64 -7.32 8.09
C ILE A 61 13.45 -6.05 8.31
N ILE A 62 14.51 -5.83 7.54
CA ILE A 62 15.24 -4.56 7.49
C ILE A 62 15.21 -4.07 6.05
N LEU A 63 14.46 -3.01 5.80
CA LEU A 63 14.39 -2.30 4.53
C LEU A 63 14.63 -0.83 4.79
N PHE A 64 15.40 -0.19 3.92
CA PHE A 64 15.65 1.24 4.01
C PHE A 64 14.62 1.99 3.18
N ASP A 65 14.21 3.14 3.67
CA ASP A 65 13.21 3.97 2.99
C ASP A 65 13.71 4.47 1.62
N ALA A 66 15.03 4.60 1.48
CA ALA A 66 15.70 4.94 0.22
C ALA A 66 15.59 3.85 -0.86
N ASP A 67 15.15 2.65 -0.49
CA ASP A 67 14.99 1.53 -1.43
C ASP A 67 13.64 1.60 -2.17
N ASN A 68 12.75 2.55 -1.82
CA ASN A 68 11.42 2.72 -2.43
C ASN A 68 10.57 1.43 -2.45
N VAL A 69 10.79 0.53 -1.50
CA VAL A 69 10.15 -0.78 -1.46
C VAL A 69 9.01 -0.87 -0.45
N ALA A 70 8.04 -1.71 -0.79
CA ALA A 70 6.89 -2.07 0.03
C ALA A 70 6.87 -3.59 0.29
N VAL A 71 6.71 -3.98 1.56
CA VAL A 71 6.50 -5.37 1.95
C VAL A 71 5.01 -5.65 1.91
N ILE A 72 4.56 -6.49 0.99
CA ILE A 72 3.14 -6.75 0.79
C ILE A 72 2.60 -7.63 1.91
N ASN A 73 1.44 -7.30 2.45
CA ASN A 73 0.76 -8.13 3.44
C ASN A 73 0.47 -9.52 2.83
N PRO A 74 1.00 -10.62 3.39
CA PRO A 74 0.82 -11.96 2.80
C PRO A 74 -0.62 -12.50 2.87
N ASN A 75 -1.54 -11.77 3.50
CA ASN A 75 -2.96 -12.12 3.54
C ASN A 75 -3.79 -11.34 2.52
N ILE A 76 -3.22 -10.34 1.84
CA ILE A 76 -3.96 -9.57 0.87
C ILE A 76 -4.22 -10.40 -0.40
N ASN A 77 -5.35 -10.13 -1.04
CA ASN A 77 -5.72 -10.83 -2.27
C ASN A 77 -4.76 -10.47 -3.42
N ASP A 78 -4.30 -11.48 -4.16
CA ASP A 78 -3.44 -11.28 -5.34
C ASP A 78 -4.10 -10.34 -6.37
N SER A 79 -5.43 -10.33 -6.48
CA SER A 79 -6.14 -9.40 -7.37
C SER A 79 -5.99 -7.94 -6.96
N VAL A 80 -5.83 -7.67 -5.65
CA VAL A 80 -5.54 -6.34 -5.14
C VAL A 80 -4.11 -5.95 -5.46
N VAL A 81 -3.15 -6.87 -5.33
CA VAL A 81 -1.75 -6.62 -5.74
C VAL A 81 -1.70 -6.29 -7.24
N GLN A 82 -2.40 -7.06 -8.07
CA GLN A 82 -2.48 -6.79 -9.51
C GLN A 82 -3.13 -5.43 -9.80
N ALA A 83 -4.19 -5.05 -9.08
CA ALA A 83 -4.82 -3.74 -9.23
C ALA A 83 -3.86 -2.58 -8.85
N MET A 84 -2.98 -2.78 -7.87
CA MET A 84 -1.94 -1.81 -7.52
C MET A 84 -0.88 -1.68 -8.62
N ILE A 85 -0.51 -2.79 -9.28
CA ILE A 85 0.39 -2.79 -10.45
C ILE A 85 -0.27 -2.08 -11.63
N ASP A 86 -1.48 -2.48 -12.00
CA ASP A 86 -2.23 -1.92 -13.13
C ASP A 86 -2.57 -0.44 -12.91
N GLY A 87 -2.80 -0.06 -11.64
CA GLY A 87 -2.97 1.33 -11.20
C GLY A 87 -1.67 2.15 -11.17
N GLY A 88 -0.53 1.52 -11.46
CA GLY A 88 0.79 2.14 -11.52
C GLY A 88 1.39 2.50 -10.16
N PHE A 89 0.91 1.88 -9.08
CA PHE A 89 1.44 2.10 -7.72
C PHE A 89 2.69 1.25 -7.46
N LEU A 90 2.62 -0.03 -7.82
CA LEU A 90 3.73 -0.98 -7.73
C LEU A 90 4.35 -1.24 -9.10
N GLU A 91 5.63 -1.54 -9.13
CA GLU A 91 6.29 -2.11 -10.31
C GLU A 91 5.73 -3.50 -10.65
N ALA A 92 5.78 -3.88 -11.93
CA ALA A 92 5.14 -5.12 -12.40
C ALA A 92 5.79 -6.40 -11.86
N GLU A 93 7.09 -6.36 -11.59
CA GLU A 93 7.84 -7.50 -11.05
C GLU A 93 8.20 -7.28 -9.59
N PRO A 94 8.14 -8.32 -8.75
CA PRO A 94 8.62 -8.22 -7.38
C PRO A 94 10.13 -7.99 -7.37
N PHE A 95 10.57 -7.02 -6.58
CA PHE A 95 11.97 -6.75 -6.30
C PHE A 95 12.63 -7.93 -5.57
N GLY A 96 11.86 -8.59 -4.71
CA GLY A 96 12.34 -9.74 -3.96
C GLY A 96 11.25 -10.40 -3.13
N GLY A 97 11.68 -11.21 -2.17
CA GLY A 97 10.76 -11.87 -1.25
C GLY A 97 11.43 -12.26 0.06
N CYS A 98 10.61 -12.38 1.09
CA CYS A 98 10.99 -12.81 2.42
C CYS A 98 9.94 -13.76 3.00
N ALA A 99 10.11 -14.20 4.25
CA ALA A 99 9.11 -14.97 4.95
C ALA A 99 8.69 -14.23 6.23
N ILE A 100 7.38 -13.99 6.39
CA ILE A 100 6.81 -13.38 7.59
C ILE A 100 5.88 -14.40 8.25
N GLY A 101 6.16 -14.75 9.50
CA GLY A 101 5.37 -15.77 10.20
C GLY A 101 5.34 -17.13 9.47
N GLY A 102 6.40 -17.44 8.70
CA GLY A 102 6.49 -18.66 7.90
C GLY A 102 5.74 -18.63 6.56
N ARG A 103 5.13 -17.50 6.18
CA ARG A 103 4.48 -17.32 4.87
C ARG A 103 5.41 -16.58 3.91
N PRO A 104 5.55 -17.03 2.65
CA PRO A 104 6.22 -16.25 1.61
C PRO A 104 5.55 -14.89 1.45
N THR A 105 6.37 -13.85 1.37
CA THR A 105 5.92 -12.47 1.26
C THR A 105 6.72 -11.78 0.16
N ALA A 106 6.01 -11.18 -0.79
CA ALA A 106 6.63 -10.42 -1.86
C ALA A 106 7.02 -9.02 -1.42
N ILE A 107 8.12 -8.52 -1.98
CA ILE A 107 8.58 -7.15 -1.83
C ILE A 107 8.52 -6.52 -3.23
N TYR A 108 7.85 -5.39 -3.33
CA TYR A 108 7.72 -4.64 -4.57
C TYR A 108 8.36 -3.27 -4.45
N GLU A 109 8.96 -2.79 -5.52
CA GLU A 109 9.29 -1.37 -5.66
C GLU A 109 8.01 -0.59 -5.98
N LEU A 110 7.95 0.63 -5.46
CA LEU A 110 6.99 1.65 -5.89
C LEU A 110 7.45 2.23 -7.22
N THR A 111 6.51 2.60 -8.08
CA THR A 111 6.87 3.42 -9.25
C THR A 111 7.34 4.80 -8.82
N ASP A 112 8.12 5.50 -9.65
CA ASP A 112 8.55 6.88 -9.38
C ASP A 112 7.37 7.80 -9.03
N LYS A 113 6.25 7.65 -9.76
CA LYS A 113 5.02 8.40 -9.52
C LYS A 113 4.41 8.09 -8.15
N ALA A 114 4.39 6.82 -7.75
CA ALA A 114 3.88 6.41 -6.45
C ALA A 114 4.79 6.91 -5.33
N TRP A 115 6.10 6.87 -5.52
CA TRP A 115 7.07 7.36 -4.55
C TRP A 115 6.95 8.86 -4.32
N ASP A 116 6.88 9.66 -5.38
CA ASP A 116 6.66 11.11 -5.28
C ASP A 116 5.36 11.42 -4.51
N TRP A 117 4.28 10.71 -4.84
CA TRP A 117 2.98 10.85 -4.16
C TRP A 117 3.05 10.47 -2.67
N VAL A 118 3.71 9.37 -2.32
CA VAL A 118 3.94 8.97 -0.93
C VAL A 118 4.76 10.05 -0.20
N GLY A 119 5.80 10.58 -0.84
CA GLY A 119 6.65 11.64 -0.29
C GLY A 119 5.86 12.90 0.03
N GLU A 120 4.98 13.35 -0.86
CA GLU A 120 4.08 14.48 -0.60
C GLU A 120 3.19 14.21 0.61
N ARG A 121 2.61 13.01 0.72
CA ARG A 121 1.65 12.67 1.78
C ARG A 121 2.28 12.46 3.15
N THR A 122 3.47 11.89 3.19
CA THR A 122 4.16 11.56 4.45
C THR A 122 4.98 12.74 5.00
N ASN A 123 5.43 13.66 4.15
CA ASN A 123 6.15 14.87 4.58
C ASN A 123 5.24 16.07 4.90
N SER A 124 3.98 16.09 4.44
CA SER A 124 3.02 17.18 4.72
C SER A 124 2.53 17.24 6.17
N GLY A 125 2.97 16.31 7.03
CA GLY A 125 2.60 16.22 8.44
C GLY A 125 3.75 16.51 9.43
N GLN A 126 4.91 17.01 8.98
CA GLN A 126 6.00 17.50 9.83
C GLN A 126 5.98 19.02 10.00
#